data_AF-A0A0N1LNX5-F1
#
_entry.id   AF-A0A0N1LNX5-F1
#
_cell.length_a   1.000
_cell.length_b   1.000
_cell.length_c   1.000
_cell.angle_alpha   90.00
_cell.angle_beta   90.00
_cell.angle_gamma   90.00
#
_symmetry.space_group_name_H-M   'P 1'
#
loop_
_entity.id
_entity.type
_entity.pdbx_description
1 polymer ?
#
loop_
_entity_poly.entity_id
_entity_poly.type
_entity_poly.pdbx_seq_one_letter_code
_entity_poly.pdbx_strand_id
1 'polypeptide(L)'
;MLIDGIQQLPDIVHPVCIVGSGPAGLACATALTRAGIPVLVLESGGKRPDRKIQELAAGELVRPELHDDLMTATARRLGGASNLWGGRSVPYDPIDFAPRDWVDARWPISHEEVMRWIPGAAVASASGAAHYRCETPLTGGAAQDFDPDAMERWVNIQAAQHIHADAIANDTLLQIRLHATCTGLEFHDDGRIRAITVADPRSGERARIRARHFVIAAGGLETTRLLLSAQCEAASRFGGPDGPLGRHYMGHVIGEIADIVLARDDLVDSFRFEVDSFGSYVRRRIALTEAAQREHKLLNTVFWPVVPPIADARHQNAILSSVYLALAFKPLGRLLTAEAIRTRHVPTSGVPIAPHLRNILTGVPSAIGFIADFLRRRYTTAERMPGFFVRNKERRFGLSYHAEHAPHADSRVTLRGSVDRLGLPQLRIDLRFTDQDFDSILRSHALLEGWLARHGIGHVEYRAPQGGRLDLLKAITAHGTHQIGLARMGDNRREAVVDGNLATFDAPNLHLATSAVLPTSSQANPTLTTIALALRLADRLSSLLARCNDDEGMA
;
A
#
# COMPACT_ATOMS: atom_id res chain seq x y z
N MET A 1 12.80 8.53 22.58
CA MET A 1 14.26 8.69 22.38
C MET A 1 14.75 8.06 21.07
N LEU A 2 15.33 8.87 20.16
CA LEU A 2 15.84 8.44 18.85
C LEU A 2 17.38 8.44 18.83
N ILE A 3 18.01 7.27 18.62
CA ILE A 3 19.46 7.07 18.68
C ILE A 3 19.97 6.47 17.37
N ASP A 4 21.16 6.89 16.95
CA ASP A 4 21.81 6.40 15.74
C ASP A 4 22.83 5.30 16.04
N GLY A 5 22.77 4.18 15.30
CA GLY A 5 23.65 3.03 15.50
C GLY A 5 23.15 2.07 16.59
N ILE A 6 23.90 0.98 16.80
CA ILE A 6 23.57 -0.10 17.73
C ILE A 6 24.46 -0.12 18.98
N GLN A 7 25.37 0.85 19.11
CA GLN A 7 26.25 0.96 20.26
C GLN A 7 25.44 1.29 21.52
N GLN A 8 25.93 0.84 22.68
CA GLN A 8 25.28 1.10 23.98
C GLN A 8 23.84 0.60 24.04
N LEU A 9 23.50 -0.45 23.28
CA LEU A 9 22.26 -1.19 23.50
C LEU A 9 22.36 -1.90 24.85
N PRO A 10 21.43 -1.64 25.79
CA PRO A 10 21.48 -2.27 27.10
C PRO A 10 21.25 -3.77 26.95
N ASP A 11 22.02 -4.59 27.68
CA ASP A 11 21.80 -6.03 27.76
C ASP A 11 20.65 -6.36 28.73
N ILE A 12 19.44 -5.92 28.37
CA ILE A 12 18.20 -6.18 29.08
C ILE A 12 17.24 -6.99 28.20
N VAL A 13 16.24 -7.58 28.83
CA VAL A 13 15.11 -8.18 28.10
C VAL A 13 14.04 -7.10 27.94
N HIS A 14 13.84 -6.64 26.71
CA HIS A 14 12.79 -5.68 26.41
C HIS A 14 11.39 -6.33 26.50
N PRO A 15 10.35 -5.61 26.94
CA PRO A 15 8.98 -6.13 26.85
C PRO A 15 8.59 -6.42 25.40
N VAL A 16 8.81 -5.45 24.51
CA VAL A 16 8.55 -5.58 23.07
C VAL A 16 9.72 -5.00 22.27
N CYS A 17 10.17 -5.74 21.26
CA CYS A 17 11.08 -5.25 20.23
C CYS A 17 10.39 -5.30 18.85
N ILE A 18 10.38 -4.17 18.14
CA ILE A 18 9.77 -4.03 16.82
C ILE A 18 10.87 -3.81 15.77
N VAL A 19 10.88 -4.63 14.72
CA VAL A 19 11.79 -4.50 13.58
C VAL A 19 11.08 -3.79 12.44
N GLY A 20 11.48 -2.56 12.15
CA GLY A 20 10.94 -1.70 11.11
C GLY A 20 10.13 -0.53 11.67
N SER A 21 10.47 0.68 11.23
CA SER A 21 9.78 1.92 11.63
C SER A 21 8.76 2.41 10.58
N GLY A 22 8.23 1.50 9.78
CA GLY A 22 7.17 1.79 8.81
C GLY A 22 5.86 2.23 9.49
N PRO A 23 4.81 2.53 8.69
CA PRO A 23 3.51 2.97 9.22
C PRO A 23 2.92 2.02 10.27
N ALA A 24 2.93 0.71 10.01
CA ALA A 24 2.45 -0.29 10.97
C ALA A 24 3.35 -0.39 12.22
N GLY A 25 4.67 -0.32 12.04
CA GLY A 25 5.63 -0.42 13.15
C GLY A 25 5.54 0.75 14.12
N LEU A 26 5.47 1.98 13.63
CA LEU A 26 5.30 3.17 14.48
C LEU A 26 3.90 3.26 15.09
N ALA A 27 2.85 2.86 14.38
CA ALA A 27 1.51 2.77 14.96
C ALA A 27 1.45 1.76 16.12
N CYS A 28 2.03 0.57 15.94
CA CYS A 28 2.14 -0.43 17.01
C CYS A 28 2.96 0.08 18.19
N ALA A 29 4.14 0.65 17.92
CA ALA A 29 5.04 1.16 18.96
C ALA A 29 4.36 2.24 19.81
N THR A 30 3.74 3.22 19.17
CA THR A 30 3.09 4.34 19.88
C THR A 30 1.80 3.93 20.59
N ALA A 31 1.08 2.91 20.10
CA ALA A 31 -0.05 2.35 20.83
C ALA A 31 0.40 1.63 22.11
N LEU A 32 1.48 0.84 22.02
CA LEU A 32 2.06 0.15 23.17
C LEU A 32 2.59 1.11 24.24
N THR A 33 3.31 2.16 23.86
CA THR A 33 3.85 3.12 24.84
C THR A 33 2.76 3.95 25.50
N ARG A 34 1.68 4.28 24.77
CA ARG A 34 0.45 4.86 25.37
C ARG A 34 -0.21 3.94 26.39
N ALA A 35 -0.08 2.63 26.22
CA ALA A 35 -0.52 1.63 27.19
C ALA A 35 0.52 1.37 28.31
N GLY A 36 1.58 2.19 28.41
CA GLY A 36 2.59 2.08 29.45
C GLY A 36 3.65 0.99 29.21
N ILE A 37 3.71 0.40 28.02
CA ILE A 37 4.67 -0.67 27.69
C ILE A 37 5.93 -0.07 27.04
N PRO A 38 7.14 -0.26 27.61
CA PRO A 38 8.39 0.10 26.95
C PRO A 38 8.62 -0.64 25.63
N VAL A 39 9.00 0.09 24.57
CA VAL A 39 9.22 -0.46 23.23
C VAL A 39 10.59 -0.06 22.67
N LEU A 40 11.32 -1.05 22.16
CA LEU A 40 12.50 -0.83 21.31
C LEU A 40 12.13 -1.03 19.84
N VAL A 41 12.28 0.00 19.00
CA VAL A 41 12.14 -0.07 17.54
C VAL A 41 13.51 -0.08 16.88
N LEU A 42 13.73 -0.99 15.94
CA LEU A 42 14.95 -1.11 15.15
C LEU A 42 14.65 -0.74 13.69
N GLU A 43 15.32 0.28 13.17
CA GLU A 43 15.20 0.73 11.79
C GLU A 43 16.51 0.50 11.05
N SER A 44 16.44 -0.19 9.91
CA SER A 44 17.63 -0.50 9.10
C SER A 44 18.30 0.76 8.55
N GLY A 45 17.54 1.80 8.21
CA GLY A 45 18.07 3.04 7.65
C GLY A 45 18.27 4.18 8.66
N GLY A 46 18.73 5.32 8.12
CA GLY A 46 18.82 6.59 8.85
C GLY A 46 17.56 7.45 8.70
N LYS A 47 17.67 8.74 9.07
CA LYS A 47 16.58 9.73 8.90
C LYS A 47 16.35 10.12 7.43
N ARG A 48 17.39 10.02 6.60
CA ARG A 48 17.39 10.40 5.18
C ARG A 48 17.65 9.18 4.31
N PRO A 49 17.24 9.20 3.02
CA PRO A 49 17.61 8.14 2.09
C PRO A 49 19.12 7.99 1.99
N ASP A 50 19.59 6.74 2.01
CA ASP A 50 20.99 6.38 1.78
C ASP A 50 21.03 5.23 0.77
N ARG A 51 21.70 5.47 -0.37
CA ARG A 51 21.79 4.48 -1.45
C ARG A 51 22.49 3.18 -1.04
N LYS A 52 23.58 3.26 -0.27
CA LYS A 52 24.37 2.07 0.14
C LYS A 52 23.62 1.20 1.14
N ILE A 53 22.71 1.80 1.91
CA ILE A 53 21.81 1.08 2.81
C ILE A 53 20.64 0.51 2.01
N GLN A 54 20.07 1.29 1.09
CA GLN A 54 18.97 0.86 0.24
C GLN A 54 19.35 -0.35 -0.63
N GLU A 55 20.62 -0.47 -1.05
CA GLU A 55 21.15 -1.62 -1.81
C GLU A 55 21.04 -2.96 -1.06
N LEU A 56 20.83 -2.96 0.25
CA LEU A 56 20.53 -4.18 1.02
C LEU A 56 19.17 -4.79 0.67
N ALA A 57 18.26 -4.03 0.05
CA ALA A 57 16.99 -4.52 -0.47
C ALA A 57 17.09 -5.08 -1.90
N ALA A 58 18.28 -5.06 -2.51
CA ALA A 58 18.49 -5.55 -3.86
C ALA A 58 18.19 -7.05 -3.96
N GLY A 59 17.64 -7.44 -5.11
CA GLY A 59 17.26 -8.80 -5.42
C GLY A 59 17.10 -9.00 -6.93
N GLU A 60 16.82 -10.23 -7.33
CA GLU A 60 16.55 -10.60 -8.72
C GLU A 60 15.05 -10.55 -8.99
N LEU A 61 14.65 -9.82 -10.03
CA LEU A 61 13.30 -9.91 -10.59
C LEU A 61 13.35 -10.92 -11.75
N VAL A 62 12.59 -12.01 -11.66
CA VAL A 62 12.50 -13.02 -12.73
C VAL A 62 11.79 -12.44 -13.96
N ARG A 63 10.84 -11.52 -13.73
CA ARG A 63 10.06 -10.80 -14.74
C ARG A 63 10.08 -9.31 -14.42
N PRO A 64 11.20 -8.60 -14.71
CA PRO A 64 11.35 -7.19 -14.38
C PRO A 64 10.28 -6.30 -15.01
N GLU A 65 9.67 -6.72 -16.12
CA GLU A 65 8.57 -6.04 -16.79
C GLU A 65 7.26 -6.04 -15.99
N LEU A 66 7.08 -6.95 -15.04
CA LEU A 66 5.85 -7.09 -14.24
C LEU A 66 5.94 -6.47 -12.84
N HIS A 67 7.12 -6.00 -12.43
CA HIS A 67 7.36 -5.57 -11.04
C HIS A 67 8.13 -4.25 -11.00
N ASP A 68 7.74 -3.35 -10.08
CA ASP A 68 8.48 -2.11 -9.85
C ASP A 68 9.92 -2.38 -9.38
N ASP A 69 10.86 -1.51 -9.71
CA ASP A 69 12.24 -1.66 -9.24
C ASP A 69 12.31 -1.67 -7.70
N LEU A 70 13.07 -2.61 -7.13
CA LEU A 70 13.12 -2.82 -5.67
C LEU A 70 13.65 -1.61 -4.90
N MET A 71 14.51 -0.79 -5.53
CA MET A 71 15.03 0.44 -4.94
C MET A 71 13.98 1.54 -4.88
N THR A 72 12.88 1.40 -5.62
CA THR A 72 11.74 2.32 -5.63
C THR A 72 10.52 1.75 -4.90
N ALA A 73 10.40 0.42 -4.81
CA ALA A 73 9.32 -0.28 -4.10
C ALA A 73 9.54 -0.44 -2.59
N THR A 74 10.78 -0.25 -2.11
CA THR A 74 11.12 -0.35 -0.69
C THR A 74 11.82 0.91 -0.19
N ALA A 75 11.78 1.17 1.12
CA ALA A 75 12.46 2.31 1.71
C ALA A 75 13.11 1.91 3.05
N ARG A 76 14.44 1.92 3.08
CA ARG A 76 15.25 1.74 4.30
C ARG A 76 15.60 3.09 4.89
N ARG A 77 14.68 3.64 5.69
CA ARG A 77 14.79 4.89 6.43
C ARG A 77 13.68 5.00 7.46
N LEU A 78 13.85 5.88 8.43
CA LEU A 78 12.81 6.21 9.42
C LEU A 78 11.47 6.51 8.72
N GLY A 79 10.40 5.79 9.09
CA GLY A 79 9.08 5.86 8.48
C GLY A 79 8.83 4.88 7.32
N GLY A 80 9.87 4.21 6.83
CA GLY A 80 9.78 3.20 5.78
C GLY A 80 9.10 3.71 4.50
N ALA A 81 8.29 2.84 3.89
CA ALA A 81 7.61 3.09 2.60
C ALA A 81 6.58 4.23 2.64
N SER A 82 6.14 4.68 3.82
CA SER A 82 5.27 5.86 3.94
C SER A 82 5.95 7.16 3.47
N ASN A 83 7.27 7.16 3.30
CA ASN A 83 7.96 8.27 2.66
C ASN A 83 7.88 8.28 1.12
N LEU A 84 7.33 7.21 0.52
CA LEU A 84 7.19 7.02 -0.93
C LEU A 84 5.72 6.93 -1.36
N TRP A 85 4.79 6.82 -0.41
CA TRP A 85 3.39 6.50 -0.69
C TRP A 85 2.64 7.65 -1.37
N GLY A 86 1.50 7.31 -1.98
CA GLY A 86 0.53 8.32 -2.46
C GLY A 86 -0.40 8.84 -1.36
N GLY A 87 -0.35 8.27 -0.16
CA GLY A 87 -1.18 8.68 0.98
C GLY A 87 -2.66 8.29 0.90
N ARG A 88 -3.09 7.50 -0.09
CA ARG A 88 -4.46 6.98 -0.17
C ARG A 88 -4.72 6.00 0.97
N SER A 89 -5.84 6.17 1.67
CA SER A 89 -6.17 5.45 2.90
C SER A 89 -7.62 4.98 2.84
N VAL A 90 -7.84 3.68 2.62
CA VAL A 90 -9.18 3.08 2.44
C VAL A 90 -9.17 1.69 3.09
N PRO A 91 -10.23 1.28 3.81
CA PRO A 91 -10.31 -0.06 4.40
C PRO A 91 -10.54 -1.11 3.30
N TYR A 92 -10.32 -2.38 3.66
CA TYR A 92 -10.75 -3.50 2.84
C TYR A 92 -12.28 -3.65 2.92
N ASP A 93 -12.87 -4.17 1.86
CA ASP A 93 -14.31 -4.33 1.72
C ASP A 93 -14.77 -5.67 2.35
N PRO A 94 -16.05 -5.83 2.74
CA PRO A 94 -16.56 -7.07 3.33
C PRO A 94 -16.26 -8.33 2.51
N ILE A 95 -16.33 -8.24 1.18
CA ILE A 95 -16.07 -9.35 0.24
C ILE A 95 -14.63 -9.87 0.30
N ASP A 96 -13.66 -9.03 0.72
CA ASP A 96 -12.25 -9.42 0.84
C ASP A 96 -12.04 -10.45 1.97
N PHE A 97 -12.92 -10.46 2.97
CA PHE A 97 -12.89 -11.37 4.13
C PHE A 97 -13.75 -12.61 3.92
N ALA A 98 -14.70 -12.56 2.99
CA ALA A 98 -15.64 -13.63 2.77
C ALA A 98 -15.02 -14.78 1.97
N PRO A 99 -15.43 -16.04 2.22
CA PRO A 99 -15.04 -17.15 1.38
C PRO A 99 -15.59 -16.98 -0.04
N ARG A 100 -14.71 -17.21 -1.03
CA ARG A 100 -15.01 -17.13 -2.46
C ARG A 100 -14.46 -18.38 -3.14
N ASP A 101 -15.31 -19.20 -3.75
CA ASP A 101 -14.91 -20.47 -4.40
C ASP A 101 -14.00 -20.27 -5.63
N TRP A 102 -13.92 -19.04 -6.15
CA TRP A 102 -13.00 -18.67 -7.24
C TRP A 102 -11.71 -17.99 -6.76
N VAL A 103 -11.49 -17.78 -5.46
CA VAL A 103 -10.26 -17.13 -4.94
C VAL A 103 -9.64 -17.95 -3.82
N ASP A 104 -8.37 -18.34 -3.97
CA ASP A 104 -7.62 -19.10 -2.96
C ASP A 104 -7.14 -18.21 -1.79
N ALA A 105 -8.10 -17.67 -1.05
CA ALA A 105 -7.86 -16.89 0.15
C ALA A 105 -8.90 -17.17 1.24
N ARG A 106 -8.44 -17.22 2.48
CA ARG A 106 -9.29 -17.33 3.66
C ARG A 106 -8.74 -16.45 4.78
N TRP A 107 -9.59 -15.60 5.33
CA TRP A 107 -9.27 -14.83 6.52
C TRP A 107 -9.71 -15.61 7.77
N PRO A 108 -8.83 -15.76 8.78
CA PRO A 108 -9.16 -16.37 10.07
C PRO A 108 -9.89 -15.40 11.03
N ILE A 109 -10.16 -14.17 10.58
CA ILE A 109 -10.82 -13.10 11.33
C ILE A 109 -11.84 -12.41 10.43
N SER A 110 -12.90 -11.88 11.03
CA SER A 110 -13.99 -11.24 10.30
C SER A 110 -13.68 -9.79 9.89
N HIS A 111 -14.41 -9.30 8.88
CA HIS A 111 -14.41 -7.88 8.51
C HIS A 111 -14.77 -6.99 9.70
N GLU A 112 -15.76 -7.37 10.51
CA GLU A 112 -16.21 -6.59 11.67
C GLU A 112 -15.09 -6.43 12.70
N GLU A 113 -14.34 -7.50 12.98
CA GLU A 113 -13.20 -7.46 13.90
C GLU A 113 -12.13 -6.46 13.45
N VAL A 114 -11.83 -6.39 12.15
CA VAL A 114 -10.86 -5.43 11.60
C VAL A 114 -11.42 -4.01 11.63
N MET A 115 -12.70 -3.83 11.26
CA MET A 115 -13.34 -2.50 11.20
C MET A 115 -13.38 -1.78 12.56
N ARG A 116 -13.43 -2.51 13.68
CA ARG A 116 -13.33 -1.92 15.04
C ARG A 116 -12.04 -1.11 15.24
N TRP A 117 -10.97 -1.44 14.52
CA TRP A 117 -9.66 -0.78 14.64
C TRP A 117 -9.43 0.32 13.60
N ILE A 118 -10.30 0.45 12.59
CA ILE A 118 -10.15 1.45 11.52
C ILE A 118 -10.20 2.89 12.04
N PRO A 119 -11.05 3.27 13.01
CA PRO A 119 -10.99 4.61 13.62
C PRO A 119 -9.63 4.94 14.22
N GLY A 120 -9.04 4.01 14.98
CA GLY A 120 -7.68 4.17 15.53
C GLY A 120 -6.62 4.23 14.43
N ALA A 121 -6.77 3.43 13.37
CA ALA A 121 -5.86 3.42 12.23
C ALA A 121 -5.93 4.71 11.41
N ALA A 122 -7.11 5.33 11.29
CA ALA A 122 -7.28 6.62 10.64
C ALA A 122 -6.54 7.73 11.41
N VAL A 123 -6.61 7.71 12.75
CA VAL A 123 -5.81 8.61 13.61
C VAL A 123 -4.30 8.34 13.44
N ALA A 124 -3.88 7.07 13.53
CA ALA A 124 -2.47 6.69 13.43
C ALA A 124 -1.86 6.90 12.02
N SER A 125 -2.69 7.05 10.99
CA SER A 125 -2.26 7.42 9.63
C SER A 125 -2.53 8.88 9.28
N ALA A 126 -3.14 9.65 10.18
CA ALA A 126 -3.60 11.01 9.95
C ALA A 126 -4.52 11.14 8.71
N SER A 127 -5.46 10.23 8.49
CA SER A 127 -6.38 10.22 7.33
C SER A 127 -7.77 10.81 7.58
N GLY A 128 -7.94 11.58 8.65
CA GLY A 128 -9.21 12.22 8.99
C GLY A 128 -10.22 11.25 9.59
N ALA A 129 -11.52 11.45 9.32
CA ALA A 129 -12.55 10.57 9.86
C ALA A 129 -12.54 9.18 9.21
N ALA A 130 -12.87 8.15 9.99
CA ALA A 130 -13.07 6.78 9.50
C ALA A 130 -14.43 6.62 8.78
N HIS A 131 -14.68 7.45 7.77
CA HIS A 131 -15.89 7.45 6.94
C HIS A 131 -15.51 7.25 5.47
N TYR A 132 -16.14 6.29 4.78
CA TYR A 132 -15.72 5.84 3.45
C TYR A 132 -16.88 5.74 2.46
N ARG A 133 -17.96 6.49 2.71
CA ARG A 133 -19.12 6.62 1.83
C ARG A 133 -19.43 8.09 1.58
N CYS A 134 -19.97 8.43 0.43
CA CYS A 134 -20.52 9.75 0.17
C CYS A 134 -21.89 9.90 0.84
N GLU A 135 -22.13 11.03 1.50
CA GLU A 135 -23.42 11.31 2.16
C GLU A 135 -24.53 11.58 1.15
N THR A 136 -24.20 12.29 0.07
CA THR A 136 -25.12 12.57 -1.04
C THR A 136 -25.03 11.45 -2.07
N PRO A 137 -26.11 10.69 -2.35
CA PRO A 137 -26.08 9.65 -3.37
C PRO A 137 -25.83 10.21 -4.78
N LEU A 138 -25.06 9.51 -5.63
CA LEU A 138 -24.86 9.90 -7.04
C LEU A 138 -26.17 9.82 -7.82
N THR A 139 -26.92 8.77 -7.53
CA THR A 139 -28.20 8.43 -8.14
C THR A 139 -29.06 7.81 -7.04
N GLY A 140 -30.37 8.10 -7.02
CA GLY A 140 -31.29 7.71 -5.95
C GLY A 140 -31.61 6.20 -5.86
N GLY A 141 -30.60 5.33 -5.89
CA GLY A 141 -30.76 3.88 -5.68
C GLY A 141 -30.05 2.94 -6.67
N ALA A 142 -29.07 3.37 -7.47
CA ALA A 142 -28.43 2.55 -8.52
C ALA A 142 -27.45 1.46 -8.01
N ALA A 143 -27.55 1.02 -6.76
CA ALA A 143 -26.54 0.19 -6.10
C ALA A 143 -26.56 -1.32 -6.47
N GLN A 144 -27.20 -1.72 -7.57
CA GLN A 144 -27.36 -3.15 -7.91
C GLN A 144 -26.01 -3.80 -8.26
N ASP A 145 -25.36 -3.32 -9.33
CA ASP A 145 -24.10 -3.89 -9.82
C ASP A 145 -22.87 -3.13 -9.28
N PHE A 146 -23.04 -1.82 -9.09
CA PHE A 146 -22.01 -0.93 -8.59
C PHE A 146 -22.54 -0.05 -7.48
N ASP A 147 -21.70 0.21 -6.48
CA ASP A 147 -21.87 1.23 -5.47
C ASP A 147 -21.19 2.53 -5.93
N PRO A 148 -21.96 3.53 -6.41
CA PRO A 148 -21.41 4.81 -6.87
C PRO A 148 -21.07 5.80 -5.75
N ASP A 149 -21.33 5.41 -4.50
CA ASP A 149 -21.15 6.27 -3.34
C ASP A 149 -19.97 5.81 -2.47
N ALA A 150 -19.18 4.84 -2.93
CA ALA A 150 -17.92 4.51 -2.30
C ALA A 150 -16.99 5.73 -2.33
N MET A 151 -16.27 5.96 -1.24
CA MET A 151 -15.38 7.11 -1.10
C MET A 151 -13.98 6.66 -0.72
N GLU A 152 -12.98 7.35 -1.29
CA GLU A 152 -11.59 7.23 -0.90
C GLU A 152 -11.10 8.53 -0.29
N ARG A 153 -10.06 8.43 0.56
CA ARG A 153 -9.50 9.56 1.30
C ARG A 153 -7.98 9.51 1.33
N TRP A 154 -7.37 10.65 1.65
CA TRP A 154 -5.93 10.81 1.73
C TRP A 154 -5.46 11.27 3.10
N VAL A 155 -4.25 10.88 3.46
CA VAL A 155 -3.58 11.34 4.68
C VAL A 155 -3.28 12.84 4.64
N ASN A 156 -3.51 13.51 5.76
CA ASN A 156 -3.22 14.92 6.00
C ASN A 156 -1.72 15.16 6.18
N ILE A 157 -1.03 14.17 6.76
CA ILE A 157 0.41 14.23 7.02
C ILE A 157 1.10 13.09 6.28
N GLN A 158 2.09 13.45 5.48
CA GLN A 158 2.88 12.50 4.71
C GLN A 158 4.01 11.92 5.58
N ALA A 159 4.20 10.60 5.48
CA ALA A 159 5.20 9.81 6.19
C ALA A 159 4.95 9.63 7.69
N ALA A 160 5.05 8.37 8.13
CA ALA A 160 4.71 7.91 9.48
C ALA A 160 5.53 8.60 10.57
N GLN A 161 6.80 8.90 10.32
CA GLN A 161 7.65 9.58 11.30
C GLN A 161 7.24 11.04 11.55
N HIS A 162 6.51 11.66 10.63
CA HIS A 162 5.93 12.98 10.88
C HIS A 162 4.59 12.87 11.62
N ILE A 163 3.79 11.85 11.31
CA ILE A 163 2.54 11.56 12.03
C ILE A 163 2.82 11.27 13.51
N HIS A 164 3.89 10.50 13.79
CA HIS A 164 4.30 10.12 15.14
C HIS A 164 5.44 10.97 15.71
N ALA A 165 5.67 12.19 15.17
CA ALA A 165 6.83 13.01 15.53
C ALA A 165 6.90 13.34 17.03
N ASP A 166 5.75 13.65 17.64
CA ASP A 166 5.66 13.96 19.08
C ASP A 166 6.11 12.78 19.94
N ALA A 167 5.59 11.57 19.69
CA ALA A 167 6.01 10.37 20.40
C ALA A 167 7.51 10.08 20.19
N ILE A 168 8.02 10.23 18.96
CA ILE A 168 9.44 10.00 18.67
C ILE A 168 10.34 10.96 19.48
N ALA A 169 9.92 12.21 19.61
CA ALA A 169 10.66 13.26 20.31
C ALA A 169 10.56 13.12 21.84
N ASN A 170 9.35 12.89 22.35
CA ASN A 170 9.00 13.17 23.75
C ASN A 170 8.66 11.92 24.57
N ASP A 171 8.32 10.79 23.94
CA ASP A 171 7.97 9.57 24.68
C ASP A 171 9.24 8.87 25.22
N THR A 172 9.27 8.71 26.55
CA THR A 172 10.39 8.10 27.28
C THR A 172 10.35 6.58 27.25
N LEU A 173 9.19 5.97 26.98
CA LEU A 173 9.01 4.53 26.82
C LEU A 173 9.33 4.07 25.39
N LEU A 174 9.39 5.00 24.43
CA LEU A 174 9.75 4.73 23.05
C LEU A 174 11.25 4.91 22.82
N GLN A 175 11.95 3.83 22.48
CA GLN A 175 13.33 3.90 22.01
C GLN A 175 13.41 3.47 20.55
N ILE A 176 14.02 4.29 19.68
CA ILE A 176 14.25 3.95 18.27
C ILE A 176 15.74 3.94 17.99
N ARG A 177 16.24 2.85 17.39
CA ARG A 177 17.62 2.70 16.91
C ARG A 177 17.63 2.74 15.39
N LEU A 178 18.28 3.75 14.83
CA LEU A 178 18.54 3.85 13.39
C LEU A 178 19.80 3.06 13.01
N HIS A 179 19.94 2.72 11.74
CA HIS A 179 21.07 1.91 11.26
C HIS A 179 21.19 0.59 12.02
N ALA A 180 20.05 -0.03 12.33
CA ALA A 180 19.92 -1.26 13.09
C ALA A 180 19.21 -2.31 12.22
N THR A 181 19.98 -3.03 11.39
CA THR A 181 19.42 -4.02 10.45
C THR A 181 19.29 -5.37 11.15
N CYS A 182 18.07 -5.88 11.31
CA CYS A 182 17.88 -7.25 11.78
C CYS A 182 18.37 -8.25 10.71
N THR A 183 19.20 -9.21 11.14
CA THR A 183 19.90 -10.16 10.27
C THR A 183 19.75 -11.62 10.68
N GLY A 184 19.12 -11.91 11.81
CA GLY A 184 18.90 -13.29 12.24
C GLY A 184 17.88 -13.39 13.36
N LEU A 185 17.24 -14.55 13.43
CA LEU A 185 16.26 -14.92 14.45
C LEU A 185 16.81 -16.14 15.19
N GLU A 186 17.10 -16.00 16.49
CA GLU A 186 17.59 -17.10 17.30
C GLU A 186 16.42 -17.78 18.03
N PHE A 187 16.25 -19.07 17.80
CA PHE A 187 15.19 -19.88 18.42
C PHE A 187 15.69 -20.59 19.68
N HIS A 188 14.80 -20.74 20.66
CA HIS A 188 14.90 -21.72 21.74
C HIS A 188 14.47 -23.10 21.24
N ASP A 189 14.80 -24.14 22.01
CA ASP A 189 14.35 -25.52 21.74
C ASP A 189 12.82 -25.67 21.82
N ASP A 190 12.15 -24.79 22.57
CA ASP A 190 10.68 -24.72 22.69
C ASP A 190 10.00 -24.00 21.50
N GLY A 191 10.78 -23.55 20.51
CA GLY A 191 10.32 -22.82 19.33
C GLY A 191 10.19 -21.30 19.49
N ARG A 192 10.29 -20.75 20.70
CA ARG A 192 10.20 -19.28 20.91
C ARG A 192 11.46 -18.57 20.42
N ILE A 193 11.34 -17.32 20.00
CA ILE A 193 12.51 -16.48 19.72
C ILE A 193 13.18 -16.08 21.02
N ARG A 194 14.44 -16.45 21.17
CA ARG A 194 15.33 -16.09 22.29
C ARG A 194 15.87 -14.67 22.14
N ALA A 195 16.32 -14.36 20.93
CA ALA A 195 16.98 -13.12 20.59
C ALA A 195 16.95 -12.87 19.08
N ILE A 196 17.27 -11.65 18.68
CA ILE A 196 17.55 -11.31 17.29
C ILE A 196 18.96 -10.76 17.15
N THR A 197 19.59 -11.05 16.01
CA THR A 197 20.89 -10.48 15.64
C THR A 197 20.67 -9.22 14.82
N VAL A 198 21.26 -8.11 15.25
CA VAL A 198 21.17 -6.81 14.59
C VAL A 198 22.57 -6.41 14.14
N ALA A 199 22.70 -5.88 12.92
CA ALA A 199 23.95 -5.38 12.39
C ALA A 199 23.84 -3.90 12.01
N ASP A 200 24.90 -3.13 12.28
CA ASP A 200 25.04 -1.78 11.74
C ASP A 200 25.40 -1.89 10.24
N PRO A 201 24.56 -1.40 9.32
CA PRO A 201 24.82 -1.46 7.90
C PRO A 201 25.98 -0.56 7.46
N ARG A 202 26.72 0.11 8.32
CA ARG A 202 27.87 0.94 7.93
C ARG A 202 29.17 0.28 8.33
N SER A 203 29.23 -0.24 9.56
CA SER A 203 30.43 -0.87 10.13
C SER A 203 30.43 -2.39 10.04
N GLY A 204 29.25 -3.02 9.91
CA GLY A 204 29.11 -4.48 10.04
C GLY A 204 29.16 -5.00 11.48
N GLU A 205 29.29 -4.10 12.47
CA GLU A 205 29.19 -4.43 13.90
C GLU A 205 27.86 -5.13 14.18
N ARG A 206 27.86 -6.11 15.09
CA ARG A 206 26.67 -6.88 15.45
C ARG A 206 26.37 -6.76 16.94
N ALA A 207 25.09 -6.70 17.26
CA ALA A 207 24.57 -6.76 18.61
C ALA A 207 23.43 -7.78 18.69
N ARG A 208 23.21 -8.31 19.89
CA ARG A 208 22.16 -9.28 20.18
C ARG A 208 21.08 -8.61 21.03
N ILE A 209 19.82 -8.78 20.66
CA ILE A 209 18.69 -8.13 21.34
C ILE A 209 17.71 -9.17 21.84
N ARG A 210 17.36 -9.09 23.13
CA ARG A 210 16.42 -9.98 23.80
C ARG A 210 15.12 -9.24 24.07
N ALA A 211 13.99 -9.91 23.85
CA ALA A 211 12.68 -9.37 24.17
C ALA A 211 11.70 -10.48 24.55
N ARG A 212 10.67 -10.16 25.35
CA ARG A 212 9.56 -11.07 25.65
C ARG A 212 8.74 -11.33 24.37
N HIS A 213 8.48 -10.28 23.59
CA HIS A 213 7.82 -10.34 22.28
C HIS A 213 8.58 -9.60 21.18
N PHE A 214 8.57 -10.17 19.98
CA PHE A 214 9.15 -9.57 18.78
C PHE A 214 8.05 -9.30 17.75
N VAL A 215 8.07 -8.12 17.14
CA VAL A 215 7.16 -7.74 16.05
C VAL A 215 7.97 -7.39 14.81
N ILE A 216 7.78 -8.14 13.72
CA ILE A 216 8.40 -7.82 12.43
C ILE A 216 7.43 -6.96 11.61
N ALA A 217 7.81 -5.71 11.38
CA ALA A 217 7.08 -4.69 10.63
C ALA A 217 7.95 -4.11 9.49
N ALA A 218 8.73 -4.98 8.85
CA ALA A 218 9.76 -4.61 7.87
C ALA A 218 9.23 -4.46 6.41
N GLY A 219 7.92 -4.49 6.21
CA GLY A 219 7.30 -4.57 4.87
C GLY A 219 7.22 -6.00 4.36
N GLY A 220 6.60 -6.21 3.20
CA GLY A 220 6.27 -7.56 2.73
C GLY A 220 7.50 -8.39 2.37
N LEU A 221 8.38 -7.83 1.54
CA LEU A 221 9.56 -8.53 1.03
C LEU A 221 10.62 -8.78 2.12
N GLU A 222 10.96 -7.77 2.92
CA GLU A 222 12.01 -7.92 3.95
C GLU A 222 11.58 -8.81 5.12
N THR A 223 10.29 -8.78 5.50
CA THR A 223 9.74 -9.75 6.46
C THR A 223 9.93 -11.16 5.91
N THR A 224 9.53 -11.39 4.66
CA THR A 224 9.64 -12.70 4.00
C THR A 224 11.09 -13.15 3.89
N ARG A 225 12.01 -12.24 3.55
CA ARG A 225 13.46 -12.51 3.47
C ARG A 225 14.02 -12.98 4.79
N LEU A 226 13.66 -12.32 5.89
CA LEU A 226 14.13 -12.70 7.23
C LEU A 226 13.61 -14.09 7.64
N LEU A 227 12.33 -14.39 7.36
CA LEU A 227 11.73 -15.69 7.67
C LEU A 227 12.31 -16.82 6.80
N LEU A 228 12.52 -16.57 5.50
CA LEU A 228 13.16 -17.53 4.60
C LEU A 228 14.61 -17.80 5.02
N SER A 229 15.34 -16.77 5.46
CA SER A 229 16.70 -16.93 5.98
C SER A 229 16.70 -17.82 7.24
N ALA A 230 15.74 -17.64 8.14
CA ALA A 230 15.57 -18.50 9.30
C ALA A 230 15.16 -19.94 8.92
N GLN A 231 14.43 -20.14 7.82
CA GLN A 231 14.09 -21.47 7.29
C GLN A 231 15.32 -22.22 6.73
N CYS A 232 16.34 -21.52 6.24
CA CYS A 232 17.60 -22.15 5.81
C CYS A 232 18.35 -22.84 6.96
N GLU A 233 18.23 -22.31 8.18
CA GLU A 233 18.85 -22.92 9.37
C GLU A 233 18.08 -24.16 9.87
N ALA A 234 16.77 -24.22 9.64
CA ALA A 234 15.94 -25.37 9.96
C ALA A 234 14.76 -25.48 8.98
N ALA A 235 14.87 -26.43 8.05
CA ALA A 235 13.96 -26.56 6.91
C ALA A 235 12.49 -26.78 7.28
N SER A 236 12.16 -27.22 8.50
CA SER A 236 10.76 -27.42 8.94
C SER A 236 10.04 -26.14 9.37
N ARG A 237 10.75 -25.02 9.55
CA ARG A 237 10.18 -23.75 9.99
C ARG A 237 9.22 -23.19 8.94
N PHE A 238 8.17 -22.52 9.39
CA PHE A 238 7.18 -21.80 8.59
C PHE A 238 6.51 -22.67 7.51
N GLY A 239 6.17 -23.91 7.89
CA GLY A 239 5.52 -24.89 7.00
C GLY A 239 6.47 -25.67 6.08
N GLY A 240 7.76 -25.34 6.12
CA GLY A 240 8.80 -25.99 5.32
C GLY A 240 8.85 -25.59 3.84
N PRO A 241 9.65 -26.27 3.00
CA PRO A 241 9.91 -25.87 1.61
C PRO A 241 8.66 -25.88 0.73
N ASP A 242 7.72 -26.78 1.04
CA ASP A 242 6.42 -26.89 0.38
C ASP A 242 5.33 -26.08 1.07
N GLY A 243 5.70 -25.37 2.15
CA GLY A 243 4.81 -24.55 2.95
C GLY A 243 4.41 -23.22 2.29
N PRO A 244 3.66 -22.39 3.03
CA PRO A 244 3.04 -21.18 2.51
C PRO A 244 4.00 -19.98 2.40
N LEU A 245 5.13 -20.01 3.11
CA LEU A 245 6.07 -18.89 3.16
C LEU A 245 6.64 -18.56 1.77
N GLY A 246 6.54 -17.28 1.40
CA GLY A 246 7.01 -16.74 0.13
C GLY A 246 6.08 -17.01 -1.05
N ARG A 247 4.94 -17.69 -0.88
CA ARG A 247 3.96 -17.95 -1.95
C ARG A 247 2.83 -16.92 -1.93
N HIS A 248 1.98 -16.94 -2.95
CA HIS A 248 0.82 -16.06 -3.08
C HIS A 248 1.21 -14.57 -3.09
N TYR A 249 2.33 -14.26 -3.74
CA TYR A 249 2.77 -12.89 -3.85
C TYR A 249 1.77 -12.09 -4.69
N MET A 250 1.15 -11.10 -4.06
CA MET A 250 0.17 -10.23 -4.71
C MET A 250 0.66 -8.79 -4.70
N GLY A 251 0.26 -8.11 -5.76
CA GLY A 251 0.30 -6.67 -5.92
C GLY A 251 -1.13 -6.14 -6.11
N HIS A 252 -1.34 -5.37 -7.17
CA HIS A 252 -2.67 -5.07 -7.70
C HIS A 252 -2.60 -5.03 -9.21
N VAL A 253 -3.76 -5.06 -9.86
CA VAL A 253 -3.85 -4.66 -11.26
C VAL A 253 -4.45 -3.26 -11.32
N ILE A 254 -3.65 -2.31 -11.80
CA ILE A 254 -4.01 -0.90 -11.90
C ILE A 254 -3.81 -0.43 -13.33
N GLY A 255 -4.65 0.50 -13.79
CA GLY A 255 -4.47 1.06 -15.12
C GLY A 255 -5.67 1.81 -15.64
N GLU A 256 -5.63 2.05 -16.95
CA GLU A 256 -6.65 2.74 -17.72
C GLU A 256 -6.69 2.15 -19.14
N ILE A 257 -7.72 1.33 -19.44
CA ILE A 257 -7.93 0.75 -20.78
C ILE A 257 -9.08 1.41 -21.55
N ALA A 258 -9.76 2.36 -20.91
CA ALA A 258 -10.90 3.08 -21.45
C ALA A 258 -10.99 4.51 -20.91
N ASP A 259 -11.83 5.30 -21.56
CA ASP A 259 -12.29 6.60 -21.10
C ASP A 259 -13.77 6.49 -20.69
N ILE A 260 -14.24 7.39 -19.83
CA ILE A 260 -15.65 7.55 -19.45
C ILE A 260 -16.15 8.92 -19.90
N VAL A 261 -17.34 8.95 -20.50
CA VAL A 261 -18.03 10.19 -20.88
C VAL A 261 -19.27 10.32 -20.00
N LEU A 262 -19.30 11.37 -19.16
CA LEU A 262 -20.41 11.62 -18.24
C LEU A 262 -21.55 12.38 -18.92
N ALA A 263 -22.79 12.00 -18.61
CA ALA A 263 -23.97 12.53 -19.30
C ALA A 263 -24.26 14.00 -18.98
N ARG A 264 -23.89 14.46 -17.77
CA ARG A 264 -24.25 15.79 -17.25
C ARG A 264 -23.12 16.40 -16.42
N ASP A 265 -23.11 17.72 -16.28
CA ASP A 265 -22.07 18.45 -15.53
C ASP A 265 -22.14 18.22 -14.01
N ASP A 266 -23.33 17.98 -13.44
CA ASP A 266 -23.50 17.65 -12.01
C ASP A 266 -22.84 16.30 -11.65
N LEU A 267 -22.86 15.34 -12.58
CA LEU A 267 -22.15 14.07 -12.41
C LEU A 267 -20.64 14.28 -12.44
N VAL A 268 -20.13 15.17 -13.30
CA VAL A 268 -18.71 15.52 -13.33
C VAL A 268 -18.26 16.10 -11.99
N ASP A 269 -19.09 16.96 -11.39
CA ASP A 269 -18.79 17.56 -10.10
C ASP A 269 -18.74 16.56 -8.95
N SER A 270 -19.57 15.52 -9.03
CA SER A 270 -19.65 14.47 -8.01
C SER A 270 -18.38 13.61 -7.87
N PHE A 271 -17.44 13.67 -8.83
CA PHE A 271 -16.16 12.93 -8.80
C PHE A 271 -14.94 13.80 -8.50
N ARG A 272 -15.14 15.08 -8.16
CA ARG A 272 -14.03 16.00 -7.85
C ARG A 272 -13.44 15.68 -6.48
N PHE A 273 -12.22 16.18 -6.27
CA PHE A 273 -11.62 16.20 -4.94
C PHE A 273 -12.31 17.26 -4.08
N GLU A 274 -12.71 16.85 -2.89
CA GLU A 274 -13.24 17.71 -1.84
C GLU A 274 -12.37 17.60 -0.60
N VAL A 275 -12.41 18.61 0.28
CA VAL A 275 -11.76 18.54 1.59
C VAL A 275 -12.87 18.35 2.62
N ASP A 276 -12.80 17.27 3.39
CA ASP A 276 -13.77 16.99 4.44
C ASP A 276 -13.58 17.91 5.66
N SER A 277 -14.48 17.82 6.64
CA SER A 277 -14.41 18.60 7.88
C SER A 277 -13.18 18.30 8.75
N PHE A 278 -12.40 17.28 8.42
CA PHE A 278 -11.18 16.87 9.12
C PHE A 278 -9.91 17.24 8.34
N GLY A 279 -10.04 18.04 7.28
CA GLY A 279 -8.91 18.51 6.47
C GLY A 279 -8.36 17.46 5.50
N SER A 280 -9.04 16.32 5.33
CA SER A 280 -8.63 15.27 4.42
C SER A 280 -9.24 15.46 3.04
N TYR A 281 -8.41 15.30 2.01
CA TYR A 281 -8.94 15.17 0.66
C TYR A 281 -9.73 13.86 0.55
N VAL A 282 -10.90 13.95 -0.07
CA VAL A 282 -11.78 12.83 -0.37
C VAL A 282 -12.22 12.87 -1.83
N ARG A 283 -12.59 11.70 -2.36
CA ARG A 283 -13.14 11.58 -3.71
C ARG A 283 -14.08 10.38 -3.80
N ARG A 284 -15.15 10.56 -4.57
CA ARG A 284 -16.07 9.48 -4.96
C ARG A 284 -15.44 8.50 -5.93
N ARG A 285 -15.78 7.23 -5.80
CA ARG A 285 -15.42 6.14 -6.69
C ARG A 285 -16.62 5.21 -6.89
N ILE A 286 -16.59 4.43 -7.96
CA ILE A 286 -17.62 3.47 -8.34
C ILE A 286 -17.07 2.07 -8.03
N ALA A 287 -17.56 1.43 -6.97
CA ALA A 287 -17.10 0.11 -6.54
C ALA A 287 -18.03 -0.99 -7.07
N LEU A 288 -17.50 -2.15 -7.46
CA LEU A 288 -18.36 -3.32 -7.68
C LEU A 288 -19.04 -3.73 -6.37
N THR A 289 -20.34 -4.03 -6.43
CA THR A 289 -21.04 -4.55 -5.25
C THR A 289 -20.62 -5.99 -4.94
N GLU A 290 -20.75 -6.39 -3.68
CA GLU A 290 -20.54 -7.79 -3.29
C GLU A 290 -21.45 -8.74 -4.08
N ALA A 291 -22.70 -8.34 -4.33
CA ALA A 291 -23.66 -9.14 -5.09
C ALA A 291 -23.17 -9.41 -6.52
N ALA A 292 -22.73 -8.38 -7.25
CA ALA A 292 -22.20 -8.53 -8.59
C ALA A 292 -20.92 -9.37 -8.63
N GLN A 293 -20.03 -9.19 -7.65
CA GLN A 293 -18.81 -9.99 -7.54
C GLN A 293 -19.13 -11.48 -7.35
N ARG A 294 -20.14 -11.82 -6.54
CA ARG A 294 -20.59 -13.20 -6.34
C ARG A 294 -21.29 -13.79 -7.55
N GLU A 295 -22.22 -13.05 -8.14
CA GLU A 295 -22.99 -13.50 -9.30
C GLU A 295 -22.07 -13.81 -10.49
N HIS A 296 -21.10 -12.94 -10.74
CA HIS A 296 -20.22 -13.05 -11.90
C HIS A 296 -18.86 -13.67 -11.57
N LYS A 297 -18.59 -14.04 -10.32
CA LYS A 297 -17.28 -14.54 -9.86
C LYS A 297 -16.13 -13.60 -10.23
N LEU A 298 -16.32 -12.30 -9.98
CA LEU A 298 -15.33 -11.26 -10.26
C LEU A 298 -14.43 -11.02 -9.04
N LEU A 299 -13.23 -10.51 -9.30
CA LEU A 299 -12.31 -9.98 -8.30
C LEU A 299 -12.73 -8.55 -7.92
N ASN A 300 -12.40 -8.15 -6.69
CA ASN A 300 -12.80 -6.85 -6.18
C ASN A 300 -12.18 -5.71 -7.02
N THR A 301 -13.01 -4.78 -7.51
CA THR A 301 -12.57 -3.70 -8.41
C THR A 301 -13.34 -2.41 -8.15
N VAL A 302 -12.62 -1.29 -8.19
CA VAL A 302 -13.18 0.07 -8.18
C VAL A 302 -12.75 0.86 -9.41
N PHE A 303 -13.60 1.81 -9.80
CA PHE A 303 -13.41 2.69 -10.94
C PHE A 303 -13.57 4.15 -10.51
N TRP A 304 -12.85 5.06 -11.15
CA TRP A 304 -13.09 6.49 -11.00
C TRP A 304 -12.63 7.27 -12.24
N PRO A 305 -13.28 8.41 -12.55
CA PRO A 305 -12.78 9.30 -13.59
C PRO A 305 -11.48 9.99 -13.15
N VAL A 306 -10.50 10.06 -14.05
CA VAL A 306 -9.27 10.85 -13.91
C VAL A 306 -9.17 11.84 -15.05
N VAL A 307 -8.34 12.87 -14.87
CA VAL A 307 -8.01 13.74 -16.01
C VAL A 307 -7.53 12.90 -17.18
N PRO A 308 -8.02 13.16 -18.41
CA PRO A 308 -7.59 12.41 -19.58
C PRO A 308 -6.07 12.53 -19.75
N PRO A 309 -5.41 11.56 -20.41
CA PRO A 309 -3.98 11.62 -20.67
C PRO A 309 -3.58 13.00 -21.20
N ILE A 310 -2.68 13.68 -20.49
CA ILE A 310 -2.33 15.07 -20.82
C ILE A 310 -1.72 15.19 -22.22
N ALA A 311 -1.15 14.10 -22.75
CA ALA A 311 -0.61 14.00 -24.09
C ALA A 311 -1.68 13.85 -25.20
N ASP A 312 -2.95 13.61 -24.86
CA ASP A 312 -4.03 13.49 -25.82
C ASP A 312 -4.79 14.81 -25.97
N ALA A 313 -4.38 15.64 -26.93
CA ALA A 313 -4.98 16.96 -27.16
C ALA A 313 -6.50 16.95 -27.46
N ARG A 314 -7.13 15.80 -27.72
CA ARG A 314 -8.59 15.67 -27.83
C ARG A 314 -9.32 16.05 -26.54
N HIS A 315 -8.62 16.17 -25.42
CA HIS A 315 -9.17 16.69 -24.16
C HIS A 315 -9.62 18.17 -24.23
N GLN A 316 -9.25 18.91 -25.29
CA GLN A 316 -9.66 20.30 -25.56
C GLN A 316 -9.59 21.27 -24.35
N ASN A 317 -8.49 21.19 -23.58
CA ASN A 317 -8.35 21.91 -22.32
C ASN A 317 -7.03 22.68 -22.30
N ALA A 318 -7.09 23.99 -22.06
CA ALA A 318 -5.91 24.84 -22.05
C ALA A 318 -4.93 24.47 -20.91
N ILE A 319 -5.44 24.12 -19.73
CA ILE A 319 -4.64 23.75 -18.55
C ILE A 319 -3.89 22.45 -18.82
N LEU A 320 -4.59 21.38 -19.22
CA LEU A 320 -3.96 20.09 -19.49
C LEU A 320 -2.95 20.18 -20.65
N SER A 321 -3.24 20.98 -21.68
CA SER A 321 -2.30 21.25 -22.78
C SER A 321 -1.07 22.03 -22.29
N SER A 322 -1.25 22.99 -21.38
CA SER A 322 -0.14 23.76 -20.79
C SER A 322 0.74 22.87 -19.93
N VAL A 323 0.13 22.01 -19.10
CA VAL A 323 0.84 21.02 -18.26
C VAL A 323 1.62 20.03 -19.14
N TYR A 324 1.00 19.49 -20.19
CA TYR A 324 1.68 18.61 -21.13
C TYR A 324 2.90 19.28 -21.78
N LEU A 325 2.74 20.48 -22.35
CA LEU A 325 3.86 21.18 -22.99
C LEU A 325 4.97 21.53 -21.98
N ALA A 326 4.60 21.89 -20.74
CA ALA A 326 5.56 22.15 -19.66
C ALA A 326 6.35 20.89 -19.25
N LEU A 327 5.69 19.72 -19.17
CA LEU A 327 6.33 18.45 -18.84
C LEU A 327 7.11 17.84 -20.02
N ALA A 328 6.69 18.11 -21.27
CA ALA A 328 7.37 17.70 -22.48
C ALA A 328 8.66 18.49 -22.72
N PHE A 329 8.72 19.75 -22.28
CA PHE A 329 9.94 20.54 -22.27
C PHE A 329 10.87 20.08 -21.14
N LYS A 330 11.86 19.23 -21.49
CA LYS A 330 12.77 18.57 -20.53
C LYS A 330 13.33 19.44 -19.39
N PRO A 331 13.79 20.69 -19.62
CA PRO A 331 14.30 21.54 -18.53
C PRO A 331 13.24 21.87 -17.47
N LEU A 332 12.01 22.16 -17.91
CA LEU A 332 10.90 22.51 -17.02
C LEU A 332 10.23 21.27 -16.41
N GLY A 333 10.11 20.19 -17.18
CA GLY A 333 9.54 18.92 -16.70
C GLY A 333 10.31 18.32 -15.53
N ARG A 334 11.64 18.38 -15.54
CA ARG A 334 12.49 17.90 -14.43
C ARG A 334 12.38 18.76 -13.16
N LEU A 335 11.98 20.02 -13.28
CA LEU A 335 11.75 20.92 -12.15
C LEU A 335 10.40 20.66 -11.49
N LEU A 336 9.39 20.26 -12.28
CA LEU A 336 8.00 20.15 -11.84
C LEU A 336 7.63 18.77 -11.29
N THR A 337 8.25 17.69 -11.76
CA THR A 337 7.94 16.34 -11.30
C THR A 337 9.14 15.40 -11.41
N ALA A 338 9.13 14.30 -10.66
CA ALA A 338 10.17 13.28 -10.74
C ALA A 338 10.18 12.64 -12.14
N GLU A 339 11.37 12.30 -12.66
CA GLU A 339 11.53 11.82 -14.05
C GLU A 339 10.67 10.57 -14.33
N ALA A 340 10.54 9.66 -13.36
CA ALA A 340 9.69 8.47 -13.47
C ALA A 340 8.18 8.80 -13.61
N ILE A 341 7.73 9.89 -12.97
CA ILE A 341 6.35 10.38 -13.10
C ILE A 341 6.20 11.08 -14.45
N ARG A 342 7.21 11.84 -14.88
CA ARG A 342 7.22 12.54 -16.18
C ARG A 342 7.10 11.58 -17.34
N THR A 343 7.90 10.51 -17.36
CA THR A 343 7.91 9.52 -18.44
C THR A 343 6.62 8.70 -18.53
N ARG A 344 5.86 8.57 -17.43
CA ARG A 344 4.51 7.97 -17.45
C ARG A 344 3.46 8.85 -18.16
N HIS A 345 3.61 10.17 -18.13
CA HIS A 345 2.62 11.11 -18.67
C HIS A 345 3.01 11.75 -20.01
N VAL A 346 4.29 11.66 -20.39
CA VAL A 346 4.83 12.23 -21.63
C VAL A 346 5.46 11.11 -22.47
N PRO A 347 4.82 10.71 -23.59
CA PRO A 347 5.38 9.73 -24.51
C PRO A 347 6.75 10.15 -25.04
N THR A 348 7.61 9.18 -25.30
CA THR A 348 9.00 9.41 -25.76
C THR A 348 9.09 9.91 -27.21
N SER A 349 8.03 9.77 -28.02
CA SER A 349 7.92 10.32 -29.38
C SER A 349 6.45 10.36 -29.87
N GLY A 350 6.17 11.16 -30.91
CA GLY A 350 4.97 11.00 -31.75
C GLY A 350 3.71 11.80 -31.40
N VAL A 351 3.74 12.69 -30.39
CA VAL A 351 2.55 13.50 -30.02
C VAL A 351 2.54 14.85 -30.75
N PRO A 352 1.52 15.16 -31.58
CA PRO A 352 1.45 16.43 -32.30
C PRO A 352 1.18 17.62 -31.36
N ILE A 353 2.03 18.66 -31.44
CA ILE A 353 1.98 19.84 -30.57
C ILE A 353 0.87 20.84 -30.99
N ALA A 354 0.58 20.95 -32.30
CA ALA A 354 -0.35 21.95 -32.82
C ALA A 354 -1.76 21.89 -32.20
N PRO A 355 -2.38 20.71 -31.99
CA PRO A 355 -3.64 20.59 -31.26
C PRO A 355 -3.59 21.14 -29.81
N HIS A 356 -2.48 20.95 -29.08
CA HIS A 356 -2.31 21.49 -27.74
C HIS A 356 -2.19 23.02 -27.73
N LEU A 357 -1.47 23.59 -28.70
CA LEU A 357 -1.39 25.05 -28.86
C LEU A 357 -2.75 25.67 -29.14
N ARG A 358 -3.57 25.04 -30.00
CA ARG A 358 -4.95 25.46 -30.26
C ARG A 358 -5.77 25.48 -28.97
N ASN A 359 -5.71 24.42 -28.17
CA ASN A 359 -6.43 24.34 -26.91
C ASN A 359 -6.06 25.52 -25.97
N ILE A 360 -4.77 25.84 -25.86
CA ILE A 360 -4.28 26.96 -25.04
C ILE A 360 -4.85 28.29 -25.53
N LEU A 361 -4.73 28.57 -26.83
CA LEU A 361 -5.23 29.81 -27.44
C LEU A 361 -6.74 29.98 -27.23
N THR A 362 -7.50 28.89 -27.28
CA THR A 362 -8.96 28.92 -27.08
C THR A 362 -9.42 28.95 -25.62
N GLY A 363 -8.52 28.82 -24.64
CA GLY A 363 -8.87 28.68 -23.22
C GLY A 363 -8.08 29.56 -22.24
N VAL A 364 -7.37 30.59 -22.74
CA VAL A 364 -6.47 31.46 -21.95
C VAL A 364 -7.09 32.01 -20.65
N PRO A 365 -8.33 32.55 -20.61
CA PRO A 365 -8.88 33.10 -19.36
C PRO A 365 -9.07 32.03 -18.27
N SER A 366 -9.49 30.83 -18.64
CA SER A 366 -9.68 29.71 -17.70
C SER A 366 -8.36 29.16 -17.16
N ALA A 367 -7.30 29.18 -17.98
CA ALA A 367 -5.97 28.72 -17.57
C ALA A 367 -5.33 29.65 -16.55
N ILE A 368 -5.46 30.97 -16.72
CA ILE A 368 -4.92 31.97 -15.76
C ILE A 368 -5.61 31.83 -14.40
N GLY A 369 -6.95 31.75 -14.37
CA GLY A 369 -7.70 31.59 -13.12
C GLY A 369 -7.36 30.30 -12.37
N PHE A 370 -7.22 29.19 -13.10
CA PHE A 370 -6.79 27.91 -12.51
C PHE A 370 -5.36 27.96 -11.98
N ILE A 371 -4.40 28.53 -12.73
CA ILE A 371 -3.01 28.65 -12.28
C ILE A 371 -2.94 29.52 -11.02
N ALA A 372 -3.69 30.62 -10.96
CA ALA A 372 -3.75 31.47 -9.78
C ALA A 372 -4.34 30.74 -8.57
N ASP A 373 -5.45 30.01 -8.72
CA ASP A 373 -6.04 29.21 -7.63
C ASP A 373 -5.11 28.05 -7.20
N PHE A 374 -4.47 27.40 -8.17
CA PHE A 374 -3.49 26.35 -7.91
C PHE A 374 -2.29 26.86 -7.14
N LEU A 375 -1.66 27.96 -7.58
CA LEU A 375 -0.52 28.56 -6.89
C LEU A 375 -0.94 29.04 -5.50
N ARG A 376 -2.12 29.66 -5.37
CA ARG A 376 -2.68 30.05 -4.07
C ARG A 376 -2.78 28.83 -3.16
N ARG A 377 -3.54 27.79 -3.53
CA ARG A 377 -3.66 26.56 -2.72
C ARG A 377 -2.30 25.93 -2.43
N ARG A 378 -1.43 25.82 -3.44
CA ARG A 378 -0.09 25.23 -3.32
C ARG A 378 0.81 25.91 -2.27
N TYR A 379 0.62 27.21 -2.03
CA TYR A 379 1.42 27.99 -1.09
C TYR A 379 0.65 28.46 0.17
N THR A 380 -0.68 28.41 0.19
CA THR A 380 -1.50 28.91 1.30
C THR A 380 -2.27 27.82 2.05
N THR A 381 -2.40 26.60 1.53
CA THR A 381 -3.07 25.49 2.22
C THR A 381 -2.03 24.48 2.73
N ALA A 382 -2.23 23.98 3.95
CA ALA A 382 -1.34 22.96 4.53
C ALA A 382 -1.52 21.60 3.84
N GLU A 383 -2.71 21.36 3.30
CA GLU A 383 -3.13 20.14 2.64
C GLU A 383 -2.53 20.05 1.22
N ARG A 384 -1.86 18.94 0.92
CA ARG A 384 -1.31 18.66 -0.41
C ARG A 384 -2.36 17.99 -1.29
N MET A 385 -2.79 18.69 -2.34
CA MET A 385 -3.75 18.16 -3.32
C MET A 385 -3.21 16.86 -3.97
N PRO A 386 -3.93 15.72 -3.87
CA PRO A 386 -3.45 14.44 -4.36
C PRO A 386 -3.31 14.35 -5.88
N GLY A 387 -4.10 15.13 -6.62
CA GLY A 387 -4.11 15.14 -8.07
C GLY A 387 -5.03 16.23 -8.63
N PHE A 388 -5.04 16.35 -9.96
CA PHE A 388 -5.88 17.30 -10.66
C PHE A 388 -7.19 16.64 -11.11
N PHE A 389 -8.30 17.35 -10.95
CA PHE A 389 -9.56 17.03 -11.62
C PHE A 389 -10.07 18.29 -12.30
N VAL A 390 -9.98 18.32 -13.63
CA VAL A 390 -10.28 19.50 -14.44
C VAL A 390 -11.48 19.21 -15.34
N ARG A 391 -12.52 20.04 -15.25
CA ARG A 391 -13.69 19.95 -16.15
C ARG A 391 -13.24 20.14 -17.61
N ASN A 392 -13.90 19.43 -18.51
CA ASN A 392 -13.77 19.63 -19.95
C ASN A 392 -15.14 19.59 -20.61
N LYS A 393 -15.28 20.24 -21.78
CA LYS A 393 -16.57 20.44 -22.46
C LYS A 393 -17.23 19.14 -22.91
N GLU A 394 -16.41 18.15 -23.25
CA GLU A 394 -16.84 16.82 -23.69
C GLU A 394 -17.24 15.90 -22.52
N ARG A 395 -17.04 16.34 -21.26
CA ARG A 395 -17.23 15.52 -20.04
C ARG A 395 -16.53 14.16 -20.13
N ARG A 396 -15.40 14.12 -20.85
CA ARG A 396 -14.62 12.92 -21.17
C ARG A 396 -13.40 12.82 -20.27
N PHE A 397 -13.25 11.69 -19.58
CA PHE A 397 -12.22 11.46 -18.57
C PHE A 397 -11.56 10.12 -18.80
N GLY A 398 -10.30 9.96 -18.39
CA GLY A 398 -9.73 8.61 -18.30
C GLY A 398 -10.52 7.79 -17.28
N LEU A 399 -10.78 6.51 -17.55
CA LEU A 399 -11.42 5.62 -16.60
C LEU A 399 -10.34 4.78 -15.93
N SER A 400 -9.94 5.20 -14.73
CA SER A 400 -8.93 4.49 -13.95
C SER A 400 -9.59 3.42 -13.10
N TYR A 401 -8.91 2.30 -12.94
CA TYR A 401 -9.32 1.21 -12.06
C TYR A 401 -8.22 0.82 -11.07
N HIS A 402 -8.65 0.31 -9.91
CA HIS A 402 -7.83 -0.45 -8.98
C HIS A 402 -8.52 -1.79 -8.75
N ALA A 403 -7.86 -2.89 -9.10
CA ALA A 403 -8.39 -4.22 -8.95
C ALA A 403 -7.54 -5.06 -8.00
N GLU A 404 -8.20 -5.98 -7.33
CA GLU A 404 -7.59 -7.08 -6.63
C GLU A 404 -6.75 -7.94 -7.59
N HIS A 405 -5.60 -8.37 -7.10
CA HIS A 405 -4.76 -9.38 -7.72
C HIS A 405 -5.02 -10.70 -6.98
N ALA A 406 -5.51 -11.71 -7.69
CA ALA A 406 -5.78 -13.01 -7.10
C ALA A 406 -4.51 -13.66 -6.54
N PRO A 407 -4.56 -14.28 -5.34
CA PRO A 407 -3.46 -15.08 -4.82
C PRO A 407 -3.21 -16.30 -5.70
N HIS A 408 -1.95 -16.54 -6.06
CA HIS A 408 -1.53 -17.72 -6.81
C HIS A 408 -0.25 -18.31 -6.22
N ALA A 409 -0.23 -19.62 -5.95
CA ALA A 409 0.87 -20.28 -5.26
C ALA A 409 2.22 -20.20 -5.99
N ASP A 410 2.21 -20.13 -7.33
CA ASP A 410 3.43 -19.94 -8.15
C ASP A 410 3.91 -18.50 -8.24
N SER A 411 3.07 -17.52 -7.88
CA SER A 411 3.53 -16.14 -7.69
C SER A 411 4.28 -16.11 -6.36
N ARG A 412 5.62 -16.08 -6.40
CA ARG A 412 6.43 -16.38 -5.22
C ARG A 412 7.74 -15.62 -5.13
N VAL A 413 8.26 -15.59 -3.91
CA VAL A 413 9.56 -15.07 -3.52
C VAL A 413 10.36 -16.21 -2.91
N THR A 414 11.61 -16.35 -3.38
CA THR A 414 12.57 -17.31 -2.85
C THR A 414 13.88 -16.63 -2.53
N LEU A 415 14.83 -17.37 -1.96
CA LEU A 415 16.19 -16.89 -1.79
C LEU A 415 17.03 -17.22 -3.04
N ARG A 416 18.00 -16.35 -3.31
CA ARG A 416 19.08 -16.55 -4.28
C ARG A 416 20.30 -17.13 -3.54
N GLY A 417 21.23 -17.74 -4.28
CA GLY A 417 22.49 -18.21 -3.71
C GLY A 417 23.47 -17.10 -3.30
N SER A 418 23.25 -15.86 -3.75
CA SER A 418 24.07 -14.70 -3.35
C SER A 418 23.53 -14.06 -2.06
N VAL A 419 24.45 -13.56 -1.24
CA VAL A 419 24.14 -12.81 -0.01
C VAL A 419 24.45 -11.32 -0.19
N ASP A 420 23.79 -10.49 0.60
CA ASP A 420 24.14 -9.09 0.76
C ASP A 420 25.42 -8.92 1.61
N ARG A 421 25.88 -7.68 1.73
CA ARG A 421 27.09 -7.33 2.51
C ARG A 421 26.95 -7.52 4.03
N LEU A 422 25.77 -7.85 4.54
CA LEU A 422 25.53 -8.23 5.92
C LEU A 422 25.30 -9.74 6.06
N GLY A 423 25.49 -10.51 4.99
CA GLY A 423 25.42 -11.97 4.98
C GLY A 423 24.01 -12.54 4.87
N LEU A 424 22.98 -11.71 4.65
CA LEU A 424 21.63 -12.22 4.41
C LEU A 424 21.43 -12.59 2.94
N PRO A 425 20.79 -13.73 2.62
CA PRO A 425 20.48 -14.10 1.25
C PRO A 425 19.62 -13.03 0.54
N GLN A 426 19.93 -12.78 -0.73
CA GLN A 426 19.13 -11.89 -1.58
C GLN A 426 17.85 -12.58 -2.05
N LEU A 427 16.81 -11.81 -2.34
CA LEU A 427 15.56 -12.34 -2.87
C LEU A 427 15.66 -12.63 -4.37
N ARG A 428 14.95 -13.66 -4.80
CA ARG A 428 14.51 -13.90 -6.18
C ARG A 428 12.99 -13.81 -6.21
N ILE A 429 12.45 -12.91 -7.01
CA ILE A 429 11.04 -12.53 -7.01
C ILE A 429 10.43 -12.88 -8.38
N ASP A 430 9.43 -13.76 -8.37
CA ASP A 430 8.65 -14.15 -9.54
C ASP A 430 7.18 -13.79 -9.27
N LEU A 431 6.86 -12.50 -9.40
CA LEU A 431 5.47 -12.03 -9.39
C LEU A 431 4.81 -12.42 -10.71
N ARG A 432 3.64 -13.05 -10.62
CA ARG A 432 2.87 -13.51 -11.79
C ARG A 432 1.46 -12.99 -11.71
N PHE A 433 0.94 -12.52 -12.85
CA PHE A 433 -0.47 -12.25 -13.06
C PHE A 433 -1.06 -13.37 -13.91
N THR A 434 -2.30 -13.74 -13.63
CA THR A 434 -3.01 -14.86 -14.26
C THR A 434 -4.09 -14.38 -15.20
N ASP A 435 -4.64 -15.28 -16.02
CA ASP A 435 -5.78 -14.94 -16.89
C ASP A 435 -7.05 -14.58 -16.08
N GLN A 436 -7.18 -15.06 -14.84
CA GLN A 436 -8.28 -14.66 -13.95
C GLN A 436 -8.24 -13.16 -13.65
N ASP A 437 -7.06 -12.61 -13.39
CA ASP A 437 -6.88 -11.18 -13.09
C ASP A 437 -7.36 -10.33 -14.27
N PHE A 438 -6.97 -10.73 -15.49
CA PHE A 438 -7.32 -10.01 -16.71
C PHE A 438 -8.79 -10.17 -17.12
N ASP A 439 -9.34 -11.39 -17.02
CA ASP A 439 -10.76 -11.68 -17.31
C ASP A 439 -11.67 -10.86 -16.41
N SER A 440 -11.37 -10.84 -15.10
CA SER A 440 -12.15 -10.09 -14.12
C SER A 440 -12.23 -8.61 -14.49
N ILE A 441 -11.11 -7.98 -14.87
CA ILE A 441 -11.08 -6.56 -15.22
C ILE A 441 -11.89 -6.27 -16.48
N LEU A 442 -11.73 -7.07 -17.53
CA LEU A 442 -12.45 -6.88 -18.79
C LEU A 442 -13.96 -7.05 -18.61
N ARG A 443 -14.38 -8.05 -17.83
CA ARG A 443 -15.80 -8.29 -17.52
C ARG A 443 -16.37 -7.23 -16.59
N SER A 444 -15.58 -6.73 -15.64
CA SER A 444 -15.96 -5.59 -14.78
C SER A 444 -16.20 -4.31 -15.60
N HIS A 445 -15.37 -4.04 -16.61
CA HIS A 445 -15.60 -2.91 -17.52
C HIS A 445 -16.87 -3.09 -18.36
N ALA A 446 -17.13 -4.29 -18.87
CA ALA A 446 -18.36 -4.57 -19.63
C ALA A 446 -19.61 -4.42 -18.75
N LEU A 447 -19.56 -4.86 -17.49
CA LEU A 447 -20.65 -4.68 -16.54
C LEU A 447 -20.86 -3.18 -16.23
N LEU A 448 -19.77 -2.43 -16.03
CA LEU A 448 -19.82 -0.99 -15.79
C LEU A 448 -20.43 -0.23 -16.98
N GLU A 449 -20.05 -0.56 -18.20
CA GLU A 449 -20.60 0.03 -19.42
C GLU A 449 -22.13 -0.12 -19.48
N GLY A 450 -22.63 -1.34 -19.25
CA GLY A 450 -24.07 -1.59 -19.20
C GLY A 450 -24.77 -0.86 -18.05
N TRP A 451 -24.15 -0.84 -16.86
CA TRP A 451 -24.69 -0.17 -15.68
C TRP A 451 -24.77 1.36 -15.85
N LEU A 452 -23.72 1.99 -16.40
CA LEU A 452 -23.69 3.43 -16.67
C LEU A 452 -24.79 3.84 -17.65
N ALA A 453 -25.00 3.06 -18.72
CA ALA A 453 -26.04 3.31 -19.72
C ALA A 453 -27.45 3.17 -19.13
N ARG A 454 -27.73 2.10 -18.38
CA ARG A 454 -29.04 1.86 -17.75
C ARG A 454 -29.47 2.98 -16.79
N HIS A 455 -28.50 3.58 -16.10
CA HIS A 455 -28.77 4.63 -15.10
C HIS A 455 -28.58 6.05 -15.64
N GLY A 456 -28.30 6.22 -16.95
CA GLY A 456 -28.12 7.52 -17.58
C GLY A 456 -26.94 8.32 -17.01
N ILE A 457 -25.92 7.64 -16.50
CA ILE A 457 -24.73 8.27 -15.89
C ILE A 457 -23.72 8.65 -16.98
N GLY A 458 -23.58 7.82 -18.02
CA GLY A 458 -22.61 8.01 -19.08
C GLY A 458 -22.40 6.77 -19.93
N HIS A 459 -21.31 6.77 -20.69
CA HIS A 459 -20.86 5.60 -21.46
C HIS A 459 -19.33 5.45 -21.40
N VAL A 460 -18.84 4.28 -21.80
CA VAL A 460 -17.42 3.92 -21.81
C VAL A 460 -16.90 3.94 -23.25
N GLU A 461 -15.69 4.45 -23.44
CA GLU A 461 -14.99 4.44 -24.74
C GLU A 461 -13.64 3.74 -24.58
N TYR A 462 -13.53 2.51 -25.09
CA TYR A 462 -12.30 1.72 -24.97
C TYR A 462 -11.18 2.30 -25.84
N ARG A 463 -9.94 2.26 -25.31
CA ARG A 463 -8.73 2.74 -26.01
C ARG A 463 -8.21 1.73 -27.04
N ALA A 464 -8.73 0.51 -27.03
CA ALA A 464 -8.44 -0.53 -28.00
C ALA A 464 -9.73 -1.22 -28.50
N PRO A 465 -9.77 -1.69 -29.76
CA PRO A 465 -10.88 -2.51 -30.26
C PRO A 465 -10.98 -3.81 -29.45
N GLN A 466 -12.15 -4.47 -29.48
CA GLN A 466 -12.45 -5.65 -28.65
C GLN A 466 -11.33 -6.71 -28.66
N GLY A 467 -10.79 -7.05 -29.84
CA GLY A 467 -9.72 -8.03 -29.99
C GLY A 467 -8.35 -7.62 -29.42
N GLY A 468 -8.11 -6.33 -29.17
CA GLY A 468 -6.84 -5.80 -28.66
C GLY A 468 -6.86 -5.36 -27.19
N ARG A 469 -8.00 -5.48 -26.49
CA ARG A 469 -8.13 -5.01 -25.10
C ARG A 469 -7.27 -5.82 -24.13
N LEU A 470 -7.21 -7.13 -24.31
CA LEU A 470 -6.38 -8.02 -23.47
C LEU A 470 -4.89 -7.70 -23.63
N ASP A 471 -4.43 -7.49 -24.85
CA ASP A 471 -3.03 -7.16 -25.13
C ASP A 471 -2.65 -5.81 -24.52
N LEU A 472 -3.52 -4.80 -24.66
CA LEU A 472 -3.34 -3.51 -23.99
C LEU A 472 -3.26 -3.67 -22.47
N LEU A 473 -4.18 -4.43 -21.88
CA LEU A 473 -4.21 -4.67 -20.44
C LEU A 473 -2.94 -5.37 -19.95
N LYS A 474 -2.50 -6.44 -20.63
CA LYS A 474 -1.26 -7.15 -20.32
C LYS A 474 -0.03 -6.24 -20.45
N ALA A 475 0.01 -5.39 -21.47
CA ALA A 475 1.13 -4.48 -21.72
C ALA A 475 1.30 -3.37 -20.66
N ILE A 476 0.22 -2.97 -19.99
CA ILE A 476 0.25 -1.92 -18.95
C ILE A 476 0.33 -2.47 -17.53
N THR A 477 0.24 -3.79 -17.35
CA THR A 477 0.18 -4.42 -16.02
C THR A 477 1.58 -4.64 -15.47
N ALA A 478 1.92 -3.89 -14.43
CA ALA A 478 3.09 -4.11 -13.59
C ALA A 478 2.84 -3.50 -12.21
N HIS A 479 3.20 -4.22 -11.13
CA HIS A 479 3.04 -3.68 -9.77
C HIS A 479 3.92 -4.42 -8.75
N GLY A 480 4.74 -3.70 -8.00
CA GLY A 480 5.59 -4.24 -6.94
C GLY A 480 5.63 -3.40 -5.66
N THR A 481 4.93 -2.26 -5.64
CA THR A 481 4.92 -1.32 -4.50
C THR A 481 4.02 -1.76 -3.34
N HIS A 482 2.95 -2.52 -3.61
CA HIS A 482 2.18 -3.20 -2.56
C HIS A 482 2.61 -4.66 -2.52
N GLN A 483 3.13 -5.08 -1.36
CA GLN A 483 3.77 -6.38 -1.21
C GLN A 483 2.93 -7.28 -0.30
N ILE A 484 2.05 -8.10 -0.86
CA ILE A 484 0.96 -8.74 -0.14
C ILE A 484 1.05 -10.28 -0.22
N GLY A 485 0.60 -10.99 0.83
CA GLY A 485 0.37 -12.45 0.81
C GLY A 485 1.54 -13.36 1.15
N LEU A 486 2.78 -12.85 1.11
CA LEU A 486 4.01 -13.65 1.24
C LEU A 486 4.19 -14.41 2.57
N ALA A 487 3.45 -14.04 3.61
CA ALA A 487 3.44 -14.71 4.90
C ALA A 487 2.01 -14.74 5.46
N ARG A 488 1.04 -15.09 4.60
CA ARG A 488 -0.40 -14.97 4.86
C ARG A 488 -0.82 -15.59 6.20
N MET A 489 -1.80 -14.95 6.84
CA MET A 489 -2.50 -15.51 7.99
C MET A 489 -3.47 -16.62 7.57
N GLY A 490 -3.85 -17.45 8.53
CA GLY A 490 -4.84 -18.51 8.34
C GLY A 490 -5.07 -19.30 9.62
N ASP A 491 -5.72 -20.45 9.48
CA ASP A 491 -6.19 -21.24 10.63
C ASP A 491 -5.15 -22.26 11.12
N ASN A 492 -4.16 -22.60 10.29
CA ASN A 492 -3.18 -23.64 10.62
C ASN A 492 -1.82 -23.44 9.92
N ARG A 493 -0.80 -24.10 10.48
CA ARG A 493 0.61 -24.04 10.04
C ARG A 493 0.87 -24.58 8.62
N ARG A 494 -0.01 -25.42 8.06
CA ARG A 494 0.20 -25.98 6.72
C ARG A 494 -0.16 -24.97 5.62
N GLU A 495 -1.12 -24.10 5.90
CA GLU A 495 -1.70 -23.19 4.90
C GLU A 495 -1.30 -21.73 5.10
N ALA A 496 -0.79 -21.39 6.29
CA ALA A 496 -0.43 -20.04 6.70
C ALA A 496 0.83 -19.98 7.59
N VAL A 497 1.44 -18.79 7.65
CA VAL A 497 2.64 -18.52 8.48
C VAL A 497 2.26 -18.02 9.86
N VAL A 498 1.18 -17.24 9.95
CA VAL A 498 0.67 -16.66 11.20
C VAL A 498 -0.80 -17.02 11.42
N ASP A 499 -1.22 -16.99 12.67
CA ASP A 499 -2.63 -17.10 13.05
C ASP A 499 -3.39 -15.78 12.86
N GLY A 500 -4.68 -15.79 13.19
CA GLY A 500 -5.52 -14.59 13.20
C GLY A 500 -5.09 -13.53 14.22
N ASN A 501 -4.15 -13.80 15.13
CA ASN A 501 -3.57 -12.83 16.07
C ASN A 501 -2.21 -12.29 15.60
N LEU A 502 -1.81 -12.62 14.37
CA LEU A 502 -0.51 -12.28 13.78
C LEU A 502 0.69 -12.98 14.43
N ALA A 503 0.47 -13.97 15.29
CA ALA A 503 1.53 -14.76 15.90
C ALA A 503 1.94 -15.88 14.95
N THR A 504 3.25 -16.10 14.77
CA THR A 504 3.71 -17.22 13.93
C THR A 504 3.39 -18.56 14.59
N PHE A 505 2.97 -19.55 13.80
CA PHE A 505 2.71 -20.90 14.33
C PHE A 505 3.96 -21.60 14.88
N ASP A 506 5.14 -21.20 14.40
CA ASP A 506 6.44 -21.77 14.78
C ASP A 506 7.05 -21.12 16.02
N ALA A 507 6.79 -19.82 16.24
CA ALA A 507 7.31 -19.06 17.37
C ALA A 507 6.19 -18.16 17.93
N PRO A 508 5.48 -18.57 19.00
CA PRO A 508 4.33 -17.82 19.52
C PRO A 508 4.64 -16.42 20.04
N ASN A 509 5.91 -16.09 20.29
CA ASN A 509 6.35 -14.74 20.68
C ASN A 509 6.90 -13.89 19.52
N LEU A 510 6.85 -14.40 18.29
CA LEU A 510 7.16 -13.69 17.06
C LEU A 510 5.87 -13.33 16.34
N HIS A 511 5.67 -12.04 16.10
CA HIS A 511 4.47 -11.49 15.47
C HIS A 511 4.81 -10.75 14.19
N LEU A 512 3.91 -10.76 13.19
CA LEU A 512 4.12 -10.09 11.91
C LEU A 512 3.09 -8.97 11.70
N ALA A 513 3.52 -7.71 11.72
CA ALA A 513 2.67 -6.54 11.48
C ALA A 513 3.02 -5.90 10.12
N THR A 514 2.65 -6.59 9.04
CA THR A 514 3.05 -6.25 7.66
C THR A 514 1.98 -6.68 6.66
N SER A 515 1.98 -6.10 5.46
CA SER A 515 1.06 -6.51 4.38
C SER A 515 1.29 -7.94 3.89
N ALA A 516 2.43 -8.58 4.20
CA ALA A 516 2.66 -9.98 3.86
C ALA A 516 1.65 -10.93 4.53
N VAL A 517 1.01 -10.54 5.63
CA VAL A 517 0.05 -11.40 6.35
C VAL A 517 -1.34 -11.40 5.72
N LEU A 518 -1.65 -10.51 4.78
CA LEU A 518 -3.00 -10.36 4.23
C LEU A 518 -3.27 -11.48 3.20
N PRO A 519 -4.33 -12.30 3.38
CA PRO A 519 -4.68 -13.37 2.43
C PRO A 519 -5.19 -12.89 1.08
N THR A 520 -5.75 -11.67 1.02
CA THR A 520 -6.24 -11.02 -0.20
C THR A 520 -5.57 -9.66 -0.39
N SER A 521 -5.45 -9.21 -1.65
CA SER A 521 -4.91 -7.87 -1.93
C SER A 521 -5.94 -6.76 -1.79
N SER A 522 -7.24 -7.08 -1.94
CA SER A 522 -8.33 -6.12 -2.12
C SER A 522 -8.16 -5.22 -3.35
N GLN A 523 -9.18 -4.42 -3.66
CA GLN A 523 -9.01 -3.21 -4.47
C GLN A 523 -8.35 -2.07 -3.68
N ALA A 524 -8.43 -2.10 -2.34
CA ALA A 524 -7.92 -1.04 -1.48
C ALA A 524 -6.42 -1.19 -1.22
N ASN A 525 -5.73 -0.07 -1.00
CA ASN A 525 -4.33 -0.08 -0.58
C ASN A 525 -4.18 -0.75 0.80
N PRO A 526 -3.16 -1.60 1.03
CA PRO A 526 -3.08 -2.45 2.23
C PRO A 526 -2.74 -1.68 3.52
N THR A 527 -2.26 -0.44 3.43
CA THR A 527 -1.62 0.24 4.56
C THR A 527 -2.56 0.51 5.73
N LEU A 528 -3.78 1.00 5.48
CA LEU A 528 -4.74 1.31 6.54
C LEU A 528 -5.14 0.03 7.29
N THR A 529 -5.48 -1.04 6.56
CA THR A 529 -5.79 -2.36 7.12
C THR A 529 -4.60 -2.92 7.92
N THR A 530 -3.37 -2.76 7.41
CA THR A 530 -2.16 -3.21 8.12
C THR A 530 -1.95 -2.44 9.44
N ILE A 531 -2.22 -1.12 9.45
CA ILE A 531 -2.17 -0.31 10.68
C ILE A 531 -3.25 -0.78 11.67
N ALA A 532 -4.47 -1.05 11.20
CA ALA A 532 -5.56 -1.55 12.06
C ALA A 532 -5.19 -2.89 12.72
N LEU A 533 -4.59 -3.82 11.97
CA LEU A 533 -4.07 -5.08 12.49
C LEU A 533 -2.91 -4.87 13.49
N ALA A 534 -2.04 -3.88 13.25
CA ALA A 534 -0.95 -3.54 14.14
C ALA A 534 -1.44 -2.94 15.48
N LEU A 535 -2.51 -2.14 15.46
CA LEU A 535 -3.15 -1.64 16.68
C LEU A 535 -3.84 -2.75 17.47
N ARG A 536 -4.53 -3.67 16.77
CA ARG A 536 -5.10 -4.87 17.39
C ARG A 536 -4.03 -5.73 18.07
N LEU A 537 -2.87 -5.90 17.42
CA LEU A 537 -1.73 -6.60 18.00
C LEU A 537 -1.19 -5.88 19.24
N ALA A 538 -1.04 -4.55 19.19
CA ALA A 538 -0.56 -3.76 20.33
C ALA A 538 -1.45 -3.95 21.58
N ASP A 539 -2.77 -3.91 21.41
CA ASP A 539 -3.74 -4.15 22.49
C ASP A 539 -3.62 -5.55 23.10
N ARG A 540 -3.52 -6.57 22.23
CA ARG A 540 -3.28 -7.96 22.66
C ARG A 540 -1.97 -8.11 23.43
N LEU A 541 -0.87 -7.52 22.94
CA LEU A 541 0.43 -7.59 23.60
C LEU A 541 0.42 -6.88 24.95
N SER A 542 -0.25 -5.73 25.07
CA SER A 542 -0.45 -5.04 26.34
C SER A 542 -1.19 -5.95 27.34
N SER A 543 -2.27 -6.61 26.90
CA SER A 543 -3.03 -7.55 27.73
C SER A 543 -2.22 -8.79 28.17
N LEU A 544 -1.36 -9.32 27.29
CA LEU A 544 -0.49 -10.46 27.63
C LEU A 544 0.59 -10.08 28.63
N LEU A 545 1.21 -8.90 28.46
CA LEU A 545 2.25 -8.42 29.34
C LEU A 545 1.72 -8.02 30.72
N ALA A 546 0.50 -7.50 30.81
CA ALA A 546 -0.16 -7.22 32.08
C ALA A 546 -0.33 -8.50 32.93
N ARG A 547 -0.84 -9.58 32.33
CA ARG A 547 -1.05 -10.87 33.02
C ARG A 547 0.24 -11.48 33.55
N CYS A 548 1.34 -11.40 32.80
CA CYS A 548 2.64 -11.91 33.27
C CYS A 548 3.14 -11.18 34.53
N ASN A 549 2.83 -9.89 34.69
CA ASN A 549 3.26 -9.14 35.87
C ASN A 549 2.43 -9.50 37.11
N ASP A 550 1.15 -9.88 36.93
CA ASP A 550 0.30 -10.35 38.02
C ASP A 550 0.75 -11.74 38.52
N ASP A 551 1.12 -12.64 37.62
CA ASP A 551 1.62 -13.98 37.96
C ASP A 551 3.01 -13.94 38.65
N GLU A 552 3.90 -13.02 38.24
CA GLU A 552 5.20 -12.79 38.89
C GLU A 552 5.06 -12.10 40.27
N GLY A 553 3.92 -11.45 40.55
CA GLY A 553 3.63 -10.79 41.83
C GLY A 553 2.93 -11.67 42.89
N MET A 554 2.41 -12.84 42.48
CA MET A 554 1.77 -13.82 43.37
C MET A 554 2.66 -15.01 43.75
N ALA A 555 3.83 -15.16 43.11
CA ALA A 555 4.85 -16.16 43.41
C ALA A 555 5.96 -15.57 44.28
#